data_AF-A0A926TMP1-F1
#
_entry.id   AF-A0A926TMP1-F1
#
_cell.length_a   1.000
_cell.length_b   1.000
_cell.length_c   1.000
_cell.angle_alpha   90.00
_cell.angle_beta   90.00
_cell.angle_gamma   90.00
#
_symmetry.space_group_name_H-M   'P 1'
#
loop_
_entity.id
_entity.type
_entity.pdbx_description
1 polymer ?
#
loop_
_entity_poly.entity_id
_entity_poly.type
_entity_poly.pdbx_seq_one_letter_code
_entity_poly.pdbx_strand_id
1 'polypeptide(L)'
;MFGLGLGLAAPGTAATRKDVELQIGVVQRFGSKATDGLMLQAATGDRLTFRFETKGKAQTVTATSAKLDVVQQTLPEPNLQERVVLSTHRSFESAEASAKRWLAQGIPVEVAQPERWQVWAKRDTYSNPLLRRLLLQSLQAQGMQTAYIDTQVLPQQPRASLVVNGYRYTRDRVEIGSSQGTIQVLQTSGDKKRTLYAGSLRLQPNTYGTYTLVNQVPLETYLRGVVPHEIGAWAVQPVLEVQAILARTYALRNVRRFAIDGYQLCADTQCQVYNGLTGAHPATDRAIAATRGTVLTYKNELVDAVYSSSTGGITAPFTDIWAGADRPYLRAVIDSVGQPWDLARQNLAEEKNFRRFISQTKGFNEAGANLFRWRVESRLEDLNRDIRRYLVASKDPLANFKTIQRLEVTKRSPAGRVLNVRITTDRGTFELVKDNILVALYAPNSTLFYVEPLYGANKTLQGYSFVGGGFGHGVGLSQTGTYHLGKLGWSSDRILSFYYPGTQLRPISDAITFWRGDQNNGS
;
A
#
# COMPACT_ATOMS: atom_id res chain seq x y z
N MET A 1 -14.21 -10.57 62.83
CA MET A 1 -13.89 -9.33 62.09
C MET A 1 -12.80 -9.66 61.08
N PHE A 2 -13.03 -9.30 59.82
CA PHE A 2 -12.28 -9.69 58.64
C PHE A 2 -10.80 -9.30 58.71
N GLY A 3 -9.89 -10.24 58.41
CA GLY A 3 -8.48 -9.98 58.11
C GLY A 3 -8.13 -10.68 56.80
N LEU A 4 -8.12 -9.92 55.70
CA LEU A 4 -7.75 -10.40 54.37
C LEU A 4 -6.25 -10.77 54.34
N GLY A 5 -5.96 -12.02 53.95
CA GLY A 5 -4.63 -12.48 53.61
C GLY A 5 -4.19 -11.93 52.25
N LEU A 6 -3.09 -11.18 52.23
CA LEU A 6 -2.37 -10.77 51.03
C LEU A 6 -1.58 -11.98 50.48
N GLY A 7 -2.17 -12.69 49.52
CA GLY A 7 -1.47 -13.65 48.68
C GLY A 7 -0.72 -12.93 47.56
N LEU A 8 0.60 -12.88 47.67
CA LEU A 8 1.50 -12.48 46.58
C LEU A 8 1.38 -13.52 45.45
N ALA A 9 0.67 -13.18 44.38
CA ALA A 9 0.67 -13.96 43.16
C ALA A 9 2.02 -13.80 42.46
N ALA A 10 2.76 -14.90 42.32
CA ALA A 10 3.96 -14.97 41.51
C ALA A 10 3.64 -14.60 40.04
N PRO A 11 4.57 -13.93 39.32
CA PRO A 11 4.36 -13.64 37.90
C PRO A 11 4.35 -14.95 37.13
N GLY A 12 3.17 -15.32 36.61
CA GLY A 12 3.03 -16.44 35.70
C GLY A 12 3.93 -16.22 34.48
N THR A 13 4.78 -17.20 34.20
CA THR A 13 5.62 -17.26 33.01
C THR A 13 4.73 -17.21 31.77
N ALA A 14 4.65 -16.05 31.12
CA ALA A 14 4.00 -15.91 29.83
C ALA A 14 4.73 -16.81 28.84
N ALA A 15 4.10 -17.93 28.45
CA ALA A 15 4.60 -18.76 27.37
C ALA A 15 4.83 -17.84 26.15
N THR A 16 6.08 -17.75 25.71
CA THR A 16 6.47 -16.88 24.60
C THR A 16 5.77 -17.38 23.34
N ARG A 17 4.66 -16.72 22.98
CA ARG A 17 3.90 -17.04 21.77
C ARG A 17 4.84 -16.98 20.56
N LYS A 18 4.78 -18.00 19.71
CA LYS A 18 5.58 -18.06 18.49
C LYS A 18 5.30 -16.82 17.65
N ASP A 19 6.35 -16.15 17.22
CA ASP A 19 6.24 -14.94 16.39
C ASP A 19 5.52 -15.28 15.07
N VAL A 20 4.70 -14.36 14.58
CA VAL A 20 3.92 -14.56 13.35
C VAL A 20 4.85 -14.48 12.16
N GLU A 21 4.89 -15.50 11.30
CA GLU A 21 5.67 -15.44 10.06
C GLU A 21 4.90 -14.70 8.96
N LEU A 22 5.55 -13.74 8.31
CA LEU A 22 5.03 -12.97 7.19
C LEU A 22 5.65 -13.40 5.87
N GLN A 23 4.89 -13.25 4.78
CA GLN A 23 5.34 -13.50 3.41
C GLN A 23 5.32 -12.19 2.60
N ILE A 24 6.50 -11.59 2.40
CA ILE A 24 6.65 -10.26 1.79
C ILE A 24 7.19 -10.39 0.36
N GLY A 25 6.45 -9.93 -0.65
CA GLY A 25 6.94 -9.82 -2.02
C GLY A 25 7.99 -8.72 -2.13
N VAL A 26 9.27 -9.09 -2.13
CA VAL A 26 10.42 -8.17 -2.17
C VAL A 26 10.89 -7.85 -3.59
N VAL A 27 10.53 -8.70 -4.57
CA VAL A 27 10.61 -8.42 -6.01
C VAL A 27 9.35 -8.98 -6.66
N GLN A 28 8.36 -8.12 -6.96
CA GLN A 28 7.00 -8.58 -7.29
C GLN A 28 6.82 -9.06 -8.74
N ARG A 29 7.60 -8.53 -9.70
CA ARG A 29 7.47 -8.82 -11.15
C ARG A 29 8.78 -9.28 -11.79
N PHE A 30 9.49 -10.19 -11.14
CA PHE A 30 10.72 -10.75 -11.70
C PHE A 30 10.41 -11.52 -12.99
N GLY A 31 11.01 -11.11 -14.11
CA GLY A 31 10.71 -11.68 -15.43
C GLY A 31 9.78 -10.83 -16.28
N SER A 32 9.30 -9.69 -15.77
CA SER A 32 8.59 -8.70 -16.59
C SER A 32 9.50 -8.03 -17.63
N LYS A 33 10.81 -7.98 -17.35
CA LYS A 33 11.83 -7.59 -18.33
C LYS A 33 12.78 -8.76 -18.55
N ALA A 34 13.16 -9.01 -19.81
CA ALA A 34 14.14 -10.05 -20.13
C ALA A 34 15.52 -9.80 -19.49
N THR A 35 15.81 -8.56 -19.09
CA THR A 35 17.04 -8.15 -18.42
C THR A 35 17.00 -8.26 -16.90
N ASP A 36 15.88 -8.71 -16.32
CA ASP A 36 15.79 -8.89 -14.86
C ASP A 36 16.81 -9.91 -14.37
N GLY A 37 17.54 -9.54 -13.32
CA GLY A 37 18.52 -10.42 -12.69
C GLY A 37 18.80 -10.03 -11.25
N LEU A 38 19.11 -11.04 -10.43
CA LEU A 38 19.45 -10.90 -9.03
C LEU A 38 20.72 -11.70 -8.72
N MET A 39 21.59 -11.16 -7.87
CA MET A 39 22.67 -11.91 -7.24
C MET A 39 22.31 -12.19 -5.78
N LEU A 40 22.37 -13.44 -5.39
CA LEU A 40 22.16 -13.91 -4.03
C LEU A 40 23.53 -14.24 -3.41
N GLN A 41 23.80 -13.77 -2.20
CA GLN A 41 25.07 -13.98 -1.50
C GLN A 41 24.81 -14.39 -0.05
N ALA A 42 25.55 -15.40 0.41
CA ALA A 42 25.63 -15.76 1.83
C ALA A 42 26.47 -14.73 2.59
N ALA A 43 26.31 -14.69 3.91
CA ALA A 43 27.25 -14.00 4.80
C ALA A 43 28.63 -14.66 4.74
N THR A 44 29.67 -13.92 5.15
CA THR A 44 31.04 -14.44 5.22
C THR A 44 31.11 -15.69 6.08
N GLY A 45 31.64 -16.78 5.51
CA GLY A 45 31.73 -18.09 6.19
C GLY A 45 30.45 -18.93 6.17
N ASP A 46 29.36 -18.45 5.56
CA ASP A 46 28.10 -19.20 5.41
C ASP A 46 27.91 -19.71 3.97
N ARG A 47 26.91 -20.57 3.76
CA ARG A 47 26.45 -21.04 2.45
C ARG A 47 24.94 -20.89 2.34
N LEU A 48 24.48 -20.48 1.16
CA LEU A 48 23.09 -20.57 0.78
C LEU A 48 22.73 -22.01 0.46
N THR A 49 21.51 -22.39 0.83
CA THR A 49 20.88 -23.67 0.47
C THR A 49 19.69 -23.39 -0.44
N PHE A 50 19.71 -24.00 -1.63
CA PHE A 50 18.65 -23.91 -2.63
C PHE A 50 17.92 -25.24 -2.70
N ARG A 51 16.62 -25.26 -2.44
CA ARG A 51 15.77 -26.45 -2.54
C ARG A 51 14.71 -26.28 -3.61
N PHE A 52 14.58 -27.27 -4.46
CA PHE A 52 13.59 -27.30 -5.56
C PHE A 52 13.33 -28.74 -5.99
N GLU A 53 12.26 -28.96 -6.74
CA GLU A 53 11.95 -30.28 -7.28
C GLU A 53 12.38 -30.44 -8.74
N THR A 54 12.82 -31.65 -9.09
CA THR A 54 13.08 -32.05 -10.48
C THR A 54 12.42 -33.40 -10.71
N LYS A 55 11.43 -33.45 -11.62
CA LYS A 55 10.65 -34.68 -11.91
C LYS A 55 10.08 -35.34 -10.64
N GLY A 56 9.53 -34.52 -9.74
CA GLY A 56 8.93 -34.97 -8.46
C GLY A 56 9.94 -35.40 -7.38
N LYS A 57 11.25 -35.25 -7.60
CA LYS A 57 12.28 -35.52 -6.58
C LYS A 57 12.86 -34.21 -6.05
N ALA A 58 12.89 -34.07 -4.73
CA ALA A 58 13.54 -32.95 -4.07
C ALA A 58 15.06 -32.95 -4.36
N GLN A 59 15.58 -31.78 -4.71
CA GLN A 59 17.00 -31.52 -4.91
C GLN A 59 17.45 -30.39 -4.01
N THR A 60 18.67 -30.50 -3.51
CA THR A 60 19.31 -29.48 -2.68
C THR A 60 20.68 -29.16 -3.26
N VAL A 61 20.95 -27.88 -3.48
CA VAL A 61 22.25 -27.38 -3.92
C VAL A 61 22.73 -26.33 -2.91
N THR A 62 24.02 -26.28 -2.62
CA THR A 62 24.59 -25.23 -1.75
C THR A 62 25.71 -24.46 -2.43
N ALA A 63 25.79 -23.16 -2.16
CA ALA A 63 26.84 -22.29 -2.68
C ALA A 63 26.98 -21.03 -1.81
N THR A 64 28.11 -20.33 -1.91
CA THR A 64 28.28 -19.01 -1.27
C THR A 64 27.53 -17.90 -2.01
N SER A 65 27.25 -18.11 -3.29
CA SER A 65 26.44 -17.20 -4.11
C SER A 65 25.71 -17.92 -5.23
N ALA A 66 24.66 -17.30 -5.77
CA ALA A 66 23.98 -17.74 -6.97
C ALA A 66 23.39 -16.54 -7.73
N LYS A 67 23.11 -16.73 -9.02
CA LYS A 67 22.40 -15.76 -9.83
C LYS A 67 20.99 -16.26 -10.10
N LEU A 68 19.99 -15.40 -9.95
CA LEU A 68 18.68 -15.58 -10.56
C LEU A 68 18.62 -14.69 -11.81
N ASP A 69 18.28 -15.25 -12.96
CA ASP A 69 18.01 -14.50 -14.18
C ASP A 69 16.79 -15.06 -14.92
N VAL A 70 16.48 -14.47 -16.06
CA VAL A 70 15.29 -14.81 -16.85
C VAL A 70 15.75 -15.36 -18.19
N VAL A 71 15.18 -16.51 -18.56
CA VAL A 71 15.33 -17.10 -19.89
C VAL A 71 13.99 -16.98 -20.61
N GLN A 72 13.96 -16.33 -21.76
CA GLN A 72 12.76 -16.30 -22.60
C GLN A 72 12.62 -17.64 -23.31
N GLN A 73 11.53 -18.35 -23.03
CA GLN A 73 11.21 -19.62 -23.67
C GLN A 73 10.17 -19.37 -24.76
N THR A 74 10.55 -19.62 -26.01
CA THR A 74 9.60 -19.66 -27.12
C THR A 74 8.60 -20.80 -26.92
N LEU A 75 7.32 -20.49 -27.09
CA LEU A 75 6.25 -21.46 -27.01
C LEU A 75 6.01 -22.08 -28.39
N PRO A 76 5.74 -23.40 -28.50
CA PRO A 76 5.38 -24.04 -29.77
C PRO A 76 4.16 -23.40 -30.43
N GLU A 77 3.19 -22.99 -29.60
CA GLU A 77 2.03 -22.19 -29.98
C GLU A 77 1.92 -20.99 -29.03
N PRO A 78 1.57 -19.78 -29.53
CA PRO A 78 1.39 -18.62 -28.66
C PRO A 78 0.33 -18.87 -27.59
N ASN A 79 0.67 -18.59 -26.34
CA ASN A 79 -0.28 -18.69 -25.23
C ASN A 79 -1.19 -17.47 -25.22
N LEU A 80 -2.49 -17.68 -25.39
CA LEU A 80 -3.52 -16.66 -25.27
C LEU A 80 -3.98 -16.57 -23.80
N GLN A 81 -3.57 -15.52 -23.11
CA GLN A 81 -4.07 -15.20 -21.77
C GLN A 81 -5.18 -14.15 -21.88
N GLU A 82 -6.35 -14.47 -21.34
CA GLU A 82 -7.46 -13.53 -21.28
C GLU A 82 -8.07 -13.50 -19.87
N ARG A 83 -8.41 -12.30 -19.40
CA ARG A 83 -9.12 -12.08 -18.13
C ARG A 83 -10.13 -10.95 -18.28
N VAL A 84 -11.24 -11.02 -17.54
CA VAL A 84 -12.20 -9.91 -17.49
C VAL A 84 -11.81 -8.99 -16.34
N VAL A 85 -11.45 -7.75 -16.67
CA VAL A 85 -11.20 -6.68 -15.69
C VAL A 85 -12.51 -5.94 -15.45
N LEU A 86 -13.01 -6.00 -14.22
CA LEU A 86 -14.28 -5.41 -13.83
C LEU A 86 -14.13 -3.94 -13.41
N SER A 87 -13.01 -3.61 -12.75
CA SER A 87 -12.72 -2.23 -12.33
C SER A 87 -11.25 -2.05 -11.96
N THR A 88 -10.75 -0.81 -12.07
CA THR A 88 -9.36 -0.42 -11.77
C THR A 88 -9.34 0.71 -10.73
N HIS A 89 -8.44 0.63 -9.75
CA HIS A 89 -8.39 1.49 -8.57
C HIS A 89 -6.95 1.90 -8.26
N ARG A 90 -6.78 3.06 -7.60
CA ARG A 90 -5.47 3.49 -7.10
C ARG A 90 -4.99 2.68 -5.90
N SER A 91 -5.92 2.27 -5.04
CA SER A 91 -5.66 1.71 -3.72
C SER A 91 -6.29 0.33 -3.55
N PHE A 92 -5.68 -0.48 -2.68
CA PHE A 92 -6.23 -1.77 -2.30
C PHE A 92 -7.59 -1.61 -1.63
N GLU A 93 -7.76 -0.61 -0.77
CA GLU A 93 -8.98 -0.32 -0.03
C GLU A 93 -10.18 -0.13 -0.97
N SER A 94 -10.00 0.71 -2.01
CA SER A 94 -11.04 0.94 -3.00
C SER A 94 -11.28 -0.28 -3.89
N ALA A 95 -10.23 -1.05 -4.22
CA ALA A 95 -10.37 -2.30 -4.97
C ALA A 95 -11.11 -3.38 -4.17
N GLU A 96 -10.81 -3.52 -2.87
CA GLU A 96 -11.48 -4.45 -1.97
C GLU A 96 -12.97 -4.07 -1.82
N ALA A 97 -13.27 -2.78 -1.62
CA ALA A 97 -14.66 -2.32 -1.58
C ALA A 97 -15.39 -2.58 -2.92
N SER A 98 -14.70 -2.47 -4.05
CA SER A 98 -15.24 -2.83 -5.36
C SER A 98 -15.48 -4.33 -5.48
N ALA A 99 -14.52 -5.16 -5.07
CA ALA A 99 -14.64 -6.61 -5.06
C ALA A 99 -15.86 -7.09 -4.24
N LYS A 100 -16.09 -6.49 -3.07
CA LYS A 100 -17.28 -6.77 -2.25
C LYS A 100 -18.59 -6.45 -2.98
N ARG A 101 -18.65 -5.34 -3.72
CA ARG A 101 -19.84 -4.99 -4.52
C ARG A 101 -20.09 -5.98 -5.66
N TRP A 102 -19.05 -6.50 -6.29
CA TRP A 102 -19.18 -7.52 -7.34
C TRP A 102 -19.63 -8.87 -6.77
N LEU A 103 -19.05 -9.29 -5.63
CA LEU A 103 -19.48 -10.49 -4.92
C LEU A 103 -20.94 -10.43 -4.50
N ALA A 104 -21.40 -9.28 -3.99
CA ALA A 104 -22.80 -9.06 -3.63
C ALA A 104 -23.76 -9.14 -4.83
N GLN A 105 -23.26 -8.95 -6.04
CA GLN A 105 -24.01 -9.13 -7.30
C GLN A 105 -23.90 -10.56 -7.85
N GLY A 106 -23.30 -11.48 -7.11
CA GLY A 106 -23.13 -12.88 -7.55
C GLY A 106 -22.00 -13.08 -8.55
N ILE A 107 -21.09 -12.11 -8.73
CA ILE A 107 -19.91 -12.25 -9.60
C ILE A 107 -18.70 -12.59 -8.73
N PRO A 108 -18.16 -13.81 -8.78
CA PRO A 108 -16.92 -14.17 -8.10
C PRO A 108 -15.75 -13.36 -8.66
N VAL A 109 -14.88 -12.86 -7.78
CA VAL A 109 -13.77 -11.97 -8.17
C VAL A 109 -12.45 -12.34 -7.52
N GLU A 110 -11.37 -11.83 -8.10
CA GLU A 110 -10.02 -11.80 -7.52
C GLU A 110 -9.52 -10.34 -7.52
N VAL A 111 -8.80 -9.94 -6.46
CA VAL A 111 -8.13 -8.63 -6.40
C VAL A 111 -6.66 -8.83 -6.77
N ALA A 112 -6.20 -8.12 -7.79
CA ALA A 112 -4.85 -8.22 -8.31
C ALA A 112 -4.21 -6.83 -8.44
N GLN A 113 -2.88 -6.77 -8.52
CA GLN A 113 -2.13 -5.53 -8.72
C GLN A 113 -1.12 -5.71 -9.89
N PRO A 114 -1.60 -5.78 -11.15
CA PRO A 114 -0.72 -5.82 -12.33
C PRO A 114 0.01 -4.51 -12.60
N GLU A 115 -0.53 -3.37 -12.16
CA GLU A 115 0.14 -2.06 -12.12
C GLU A 115 -0.63 -1.19 -11.14
N ARG A 116 -1.91 -0.97 -11.46
CA ARG A 116 -2.93 -0.48 -10.55
C ARG A 116 -3.66 -1.66 -9.93
N TRP A 117 -4.33 -1.42 -8.81
CA TRP A 117 -5.23 -2.42 -8.23
C TRP A 117 -6.40 -2.65 -9.18
N GLN A 118 -6.69 -3.91 -9.46
CA GLN A 118 -7.76 -4.32 -10.35
C GLN A 118 -8.62 -5.35 -9.63
N VAL A 119 -9.91 -5.31 -9.95
CA VAL A 119 -10.83 -6.40 -9.62
C VAL A 119 -11.07 -7.18 -10.90
N TRP A 120 -10.64 -8.44 -10.91
CA TRP A 120 -10.87 -9.37 -12.01
C TRP A 120 -12.08 -10.23 -11.71
N ALA A 121 -12.84 -10.60 -12.74
CA ALA A 121 -13.74 -11.73 -12.61
C ALA A 121 -12.89 -12.99 -12.36
N LYS A 122 -13.29 -13.83 -11.40
CA LYS A 122 -12.47 -14.96 -10.94
C LYS A 122 -12.15 -15.90 -12.12
N ARG A 123 -10.86 -16.07 -12.41
CA ARG A 123 -10.43 -16.74 -13.64
C ARG A 123 -10.88 -18.20 -13.73
N ASP A 124 -10.93 -18.92 -12.61
CA ASP A 124 -11.40 -20.31 -12.61
C ASP A 124 -12.90 -20.42 -12.90
N THR A 125 -13.70 -19.44 -12.46
CA THR A 125 -15.14 -19.36 -12.76
C THR A 125 -15.38 -18.99 -14.22
N TYR A 126 -14.61 -18.03 -14.75
CA TYR A 126 -14.72 -17.54 -16.12
C TYR A 126 -13.57 -18.07 -16.99
N SER A 127 -13.35 -19.38 -16.94
CA SER A 127 -12.18 -20.06 -17.51
C SER A 127 -12.20 -20.18 -19.03
N ASN A 128 -13.38 -20.16 -19.66
CA ASN A 128 -13.51 -20.28 -21.11
C ASN A 128 -13.87 -18.96 -21.83
N PRO A 129 -13.53 -18.83 -23.13
CA PRO A 129 -13.77 -17.62 -23.92
C PRO A 129 -15.23 -17.17 -24.01
N LEU A 130 -16.19 -18.10 -24.00
CA LEU A 130 -17.62 -17.79 -24.11
C LEU A 130 -18.15 -17.15 -22.81
N LEU A 131 -17.82 -17.72 -21.66
CA LEU A 131 -18.24 -17.17 -20.36
C LEU A 131 -17.72 -15.75 -20.13
N ARG A 132 -16.47 -15.46 -20.53
CA ARG A 132 -15.90 -14.11 -20.43
C ARG A 132 -16.62 -13.10 -21.31
N ARG A 133 -16.96 -13.48 -22.54
CA ARG A 133 -17.71 -12.62 -23.49
C ARG A 133 -19.15 -12.42 -23.03
N LEU A 134 -19.82 -13.47 -22.56
CA LEU A 134 -21.18 -13.40 -22.03
C LEU A 134 -21.26 -12.48 -20.80
N LEU A 135 -20.31 -12.61 -19.86
CA LEU A 135 -20.21 -11.71 -18.72
C LEU A 135 -20.04 -10.27 -19.20
N LEU A 136 -19.06 -9.99 -20.07
CA LEU A 136 -18.81 -8.64 -20.56
C LEU A 136 -20.05 -8.03 -21.25
N GLN A 137 -20.73 -8.80 -22.11
CA GLN A 137 -21.97 -8.35 -22.77
C GLN A 137 -23.08 -8.05 -21.76
N SER A 138 -23.24 -8.89 -20.75
CA SER A 138 -24.23 -8.68 -19.68
C SER A 138 -23.94 -7.39 -18.90
N LEU A 139 -22.67 -7.14 -18.54
CA LEU A 139 -22.25 -5.91 -17.85
C LEU A 139 -22.50 -4.67 -18.71
N GLN A 140 -22.17 -4.73 -20.00
CA GLN A 140 -22.40 -3.63 -20.93
C GLN A 140 -23.90 -3.33 -21.11
N ALA A 141 -24.75 -4.35 -21.19
CA ALA A 141 -26.20 -4.20 -21.25
C ALA A 141 -26.78 -3.52 -19.98
N GLN A 142 -26.10 -3.67 -18.84
CA GLN A 142 -26.42 -2.98 -17.58
C GLN A 142 -25.80 -1.57 -17.48
N GLY A 143 -25.17 -1.07 -18.55
CA GLY A 143 -24.56 0.26 -18.60
C GLY A 143 -23.14 0.34 -18.03
N MET A 144 -22.52 -0.79 -17.67
CA MET A 144 -21.17 -0.81 -17.11
C MET A 144 -20.11 -0.81 -18.21
N GLN A 145 -19.70 0.38 -18.64
CA GLN A 145 -18.83 0.54 -19.81
C GLN A 145 -17.32 0.41 -19.53
N THR A 146 -16.90 0.42 -18.26
CA THR A 146 -15.47 0.37 -17.89
C THR A 146 -14.91 -1.06 -17.76
N ALA A 147 -15.78 -2.08 -17.79
CA ALA A 147 -15.32 -3.47 -17.79
C ALA A 147 -14.81 -3.84 -19.18
N TYR A 148 -13.74 -4.64 -19.24
CA TYR A 148 -13.14 -5.07 -20.51
C TYR A 148 -12.46 -6.43 -20.38
N ILE A 149 -12.21 -7.08 -21.52
CA ILE A 149 -11.33 -8.26 -21.58
C ILE A 149 -9.91 -7.76 -21.83
N ASP A 150 -9.00 -8.06 -20.90
CA ASP A 150 -7.57 -7.93 -21.11
C ASP A 150 -7.09 -9.20 -21.82
N THR A 151 -6.61 -9.04 -23.05
CA THR A 151 -6.13 -10.13 -23.91
C THR A 151 -4.64 -9.94 -24.18
N GLN A 152 -3.86 -10.99 -23.91
CA GLN A 152 -2.42 -11.03 -24.16
C GLN A 152 -2.08 -12.28 -24.97
N VAL A 153 -1.41 -12.09 -26.12
CA VAL A 153 -0.87 -13.19 -26.93
C VAL A 153 0.62 -13.26 -26.65
N LEU A 154 1.05 -14.34 -26.01
CA LEU A 154 2.43 -14.53 -25.57
C LEU A 154 3.12 -15.54 -26.49
N PRO A 155 3.98 -15.10 -27.44
CA PRO A 155 4.77 -16.02 -28.26
C PRO A 155 5.94 -16.62 -27.47
N GLN A 156 6.31 -15.98 -26.38
CA GLN A 156 7.35 -16.42 -25.46
C GLN A 156 6.87 -16.22 -24.03
N GLN A 157 7.39 -17.03 -23.11
CA GLN A 157 7.15 -16.88 -21.69
C GLN A 157 8.48 -16.74 -20.94
N PRO A 158 8.56 -15.84 -19.94
CA PRO A 158 9.72 -15.77 -19.09
C PRO A 158 9.78 -17.02 -18.21
N ARG A 159 10.96 -17.62 -18.14
CA ARG A 159 11.29 -18.70 -17.21
C ARG A 159 12.39 -18.22 -16.28
N ALA A 160 12.10 -18.18 -14.99
CA ALA A 160 13.14 -17.87 -14.02
C ALA A 160 14.16 -19.00 -13.97
N SER A 161 15.42 -18.63 -13.81
CA SER A 161 16.54 -19.55 -13.87
C SER A 161 17.55 -19.26 -12.76
N LEU A 162 17.91 -20.31 -12.04
CA LEU A 162 18.93 -20.31 -10.99
C LEU A 162 20.25 -20.79 -11.60
N VAL A 163 21.28 -19.95 -11.55
CA VAL A 163 22.65 -20.33 -11.90
C VAL A 163 23.47 -20.43 -10.62
N VAL A 164 23.90 -21.66 -10.31
CA VAL A 164 24.63 -21.97 -9.08
C VAL A 164 25.68 -23.05 -9.37
N ASN A 165 26.91 -22.86 -8.86
CA ASN A 165 28.06 -23.75 -9.10
C ASN A 165 28.31 -24.07 -10.60
N GLY A 166 28.07 -23.11 -11.51
CA GLY A 166 28.23 -23.30 -12.96
C GLY A 166 27.06 -24.02 -13.66
N TYR A 167 26.08 -24.52 -12.91
CA TYR A 167 24.89 -25.20 -13.46
C TYR A 167 23.69 -24.26 -13.50
N ARG A 168 22.85 -24.43 -14.52
CA ARG A 168 21.61 -23.67 -14.73
C ARG A 168 20.38 -24.54 -14.47
N TYR A 169 19.49 -24.08 -13.61
CA TYR A 169 18.25 -24.75 -13.25
C TYR A 169 17.05 -23.84 -13.55
N THR A 170 16.14 -24.29 -14.39
CA THR A 170 14.90 -23.56 -14.69
C THR A 170 13.76 -24.17 -13.88
N ARG A 171 13.37 -23.53 -12.78
CA ARG A 171 12.41 -24.06 -11.81
C ARG A 171 11.38 -23.01 -11.44
N ASP A 172 10.13 -23.44 -11.33
CA ASP A 172 9.04 -22.51 -11.04
C ASP A 172 9.09 -22.04 -9.57
N ARG A 173 9.49 -22.94 -8.67
CA ARG A 173 9.67 -22.66 -7.25
C ARG A 173 11.07 -23.05 -6.77
N VAL A 174 11.70 -22.15 -6.03
CA VAL A 174 12.99 -22.38 -5.36
C VAL A 174 12.93 -21.79 -3.95
N GLU A 175 13.10 -22.65 -2.94
CA GLU A 175 13.30 -22.22 -1.55
C GLU A 175 14.79 -21.93 -1.33
N ILE A 176 15.08 -20.81 -0.69
CA ILE A 176 16.43 -20.29 -0.50
C ILE A 176 16.59 -19.96 0.98
N GLY A 177 17.52 -20.65 1.63
CA GLY A 177 17.86 -20.44 3.04
C GLY A 177 19.36 -20.26 3.25
N SER A 178 19.75 -19.93 4.47
CA SER A 178 21.15 -19.89 4.92
C SER A 178 21.23 -20.37 6.37
N SER A 179 22.41 -20.83 6.81
CA SER A 179 22.55 -21.34 8.17
C SER A 179 22.52 -20.22 9.21
N GLN A 180 22.96 -19.01 8.82
CA GLN A 180 22.89 -17.82 9.67
C GLN A 180 21.55 -17.06 9.56
N GLY A 181 20.59 -17.57 8.77
CA GLY A 181 19.26 -16.97 8.64
C GLY A 181 19.24 -15.59 7.99
N THR A 182 20.28 -15.23 7.23
CA THR A 182 20.33 -14.00 6.44
C THR A 182 20.80 -14.25 5.01
N ILE A 183 20.27 -13.49 4.06
CA ILE A 183 20.56 -13.63 2.63
C ILE A 183 20.69 -12.23 2.02
N GLN A 184 21.83 -11.95 1.41
CA GLN A 184 22.06 -10.70 0.69
C GLN A 184 21.52 -10.82 -0.74
N VAL A 185 20.66 -9.89 -1.15
CA VAL A 185 20.13 -9.80 -2.52
C VAL A 185 20.64 -8.53 -3.17
N LEU A 186 21.16 -8.66 -4.39
CA LEU A 186 21.59 -7.58 -5.27
C LEU A 186 20.74 -7.57 -6.53
N GLN A 187 20.09 -6.45 -6.86
CA GLN A 187 19.50 -6.28 -8.19
C GLN A 187 20.59 -5.98 -9.21
N THR A 188 20.64 -6.73 -10.32
CA THR A 188 21.67 -6.55 -11.36
C THR A 188 21.21 -5.64 -12.50
N SER A 189 19.91 -5.34 -12.57
CA SER A 189 19.29 -4.43 -13.53
C SER A 189 18.51 -3.34 -12.80
N GLY A 190 18.33 -2.18 -13.45
CA GLY A 190 17.68 -1.03 -12.83
C GLY A 190 18.52 -0.40 -11.71
N ASP A 191 17.85 0.04 -10.63
CA ASP A 191 18.51 0.56 -9.44
C ASP A 191 19.21 -0.60 -8.73
N LYS A 192 20.54 -0.67 -8.83
CA LYS A 192 21.41 -1.75 -8.31
C LYS A 192 21.43 -1.81 -6.77
N LYS A 193 20.26 -2.07 -6.19
CA LYS A 193 20.00 -2.06 -4.75
C LYS A 193 20.55 -3.34 -4.11
N ARG A 194 21.23 -3.15 -2.97
CA ARG A 194 21.76 -4.20 -2.11
C ARG A 194 20.91 -4.26 -0.84
N THR A 195 20.18 -5.35 -0.63
CA THR A 195 19.32 -5.53 0.55
C THR A 195 19.62 -6.85 1.26
N LEU A 196 19.90 -6.78 2.57
CA LEU A 196 20.12 -7.95 3.42
C LEU A 196 18.77 -8.38 4.00
N TYR A 197 18.27 -9.57 3.67
CA TYR A 197 17.03 -10.10 4.23
C TYR A 197 17.31 -11.09 5.34
N ALA A 198 16.44 -11.11 6.36
CA ALA A 198 16.41 -12.16 7.38
C ALA A 198 15.43 -13.27 7.00
N GLY A 199 15.57 -14.44 7.60
CA GLY A 199 14.73 -15.61 7.33
C GLY A 199 15.11 -16.30 6.03
N SER A 200 14.11 -16.72 5.25
CA SER A 200 14.29 -17.38 3.95
C SER A 200 13.68 -16.56 2.83
N LEU A 201 14.09 -16.89 1.60
CA LEU A 201 13.51 -16.37 0.38
C LEU A 201 12.89 -17.52 -0.42
N ARG A 202 11.82 -17.24 -1.13
CA ARG A 202 11.17 -18.16 -2.04
C ARG A 202 10.93 -17.47 -3.38
N LEU A 203 11.51 -18.02 -4.44
CA LEU A 203 11.10 -17.66 -5.79
C LEU A 203 9.87 -18.48 -6.14
N GLN A 204 8.81 -17.84 -6.66
CA GLN A 204 7.57 -18.49 -7.05
C GLN A 204 6.94 -17.81 -8.27
N PRO A 205 6.10 -18.50 -9.07
CA PRO A 205 5.29 -17.85 -10.10
C PRO A 205 4.25 -16.92 -9.46
N ASN A 206 3.82 -15.91 -10.20
CA ASN A 206 2.72 -15.02 -9.84
C ASN A 206 1.60 -15.07 -10.88
N THR A 207 0.52 -14.31 -10.64
CA THR A 207 -0.68 -14.38 -11.47
C THR A 207 -0.55 -13.70 -12.84
N TYR A 208 0.59 -13.06 -13.11
CA TYR A 208 0.85 -12.27 -14.33
C TYR A 208 1.73 -13.01 -15.33
N GLY A 209 2.00 -14.31 -15.12
CA GLY A 209 2.92 -15.08 -15.97
C GLY A 209 4.39 -14.73 -15.74
N THR A 210 4.71 -14.10 -14.60
CA THR A 210 6.07 -13.78 -14.17
C THR A 210 6.33 -14.41 -12.80
N TYR A 211 7.36 -13.95 -12.09
CA TYR A 211 7.75 -14.49 -10.78
C TYR A 211 7.77 -13.42 -9.71
N THR A 212 7.64 -13.86 -8.46
CA THR A 212 7.86 -13.06 -7.28
C THR A 212 8.95 -13.70 -6.43
N LEU A 213 9.90 -12.88 -5.96
CA LEU A 213 10.78 -13.25 -4.85
C LEU A 213 10.08 -12.83 -3.55
N VAL A 214 9.72 -13.81 -2.74
CA VAL A 214 9.02 -13.65 -1.47
C VAL A 214 10.00 -13.86 -0.33
N ASN A 215 10.04 -12.95 0.64
CA ASN A 215 10.76 -13.11 1.89
C ASN A 215 9.82 -13.65 2.97
N GLN A 216 10.17 -14.80 3.53
CA GLN A 216 9.54 -15.38 4.71
C GLN A 216 10.30 -14.91 5.95
N VAL A 217 9.64 -14.12 6.80
CA VAL A 217 10.30 -13.40 7.88
C VAL A 217 9.38 -13.29 9.11
N PRO A 218 9.89 -13.52 10.34
CA PRO A 218 9.11 -13.27 11.56
C PRO A 218 8.70 -11.79 11.69
N LEU A 219 7.49 -11.53 12.17
CA LEU A 219 6.89 -10.20 12.26
C LEU A 219 7.77 -9.19 12.99
N GLU A 220 8.34 -9.53 14.15
CA GLU A 220 9.20 -8.60 14.89
C GLU A 220 10.50 -8.29 14.13
N THR A 221 11.02 -9.27 13.37
CA THR A 221 12.18 -9.08 12.48
C THR A 221 11.83 -8.23 11.26
N TYR A 222 10.64 -8.41 10.68
CA TYR A 222 10.13 -7.59 9.58
C TYR A 222 10.09 -6.10 9.97
N LEU A 223 9.65 -5.79 11.19
CA LEU A 223 9.58 -4.40 11.68
C LEU A 223 10.94 -3.71 11.73
N ARG A 224 12.04 -4.45 11.92
CA ARG A 224 13.41 -3.91 11.87
C ARG A 224 13.77 -3.36 10.49
N GLY A 225 13.09 -3.83 9.45
CA GLY A 225 13.20 -3.34 8.08
C GLY A 225 12.16 -2.32 7.66
N VAL A 226 11.16 -2.05 8.51
CA VAL A 226 10.09 -1.08 8.24
C VAL A 226 10.29 0.19 9.05
N VAL A 227 10.34 0.08 10.37
CA VAL A 227 10.36 1.24 11.28
C VAL A 227 11.45 2.27 10.93
N PRO A 228 12.74 1.89 10.75
CA PRO A 228 13.77 2.88 10.42
C PRO A 228 13.57 3.56 9.06
N HIS A 229 12.86 2.93 8.12
CA HIS A 229 12.62 3.48 6.77
C HIS A 229 11.33 4.29 6.68
N GLU A 230 10.40 4.10 7.61
CA GLU A 230 9.13 4.85 7.67
C GLU A 230 9.27 6.14 8.48
N ILE A 231 9.86 6.07 9.69
CA ILE A 231 9.90 7.20 10.63
C ILE A 231 11.32 7.71 10.92
N GLY A 232 12.35 7.00 10.45
CA GLY A 232 13.74 7.35 10.74
C GLY A 232 14.16 7.03 12.18
N ALA A 233 15.39 6.56 12.36
CA ALA A 233 15.88 6.11 13.66
C ALA A 233 16.27 7.23 14.64
N TRP A 234 16.18 8.49 14.23
CA TRP A 234 16.53 9.67 15.02
C TRP A 234 15.40 10.16 15.93
N ALA A 235 14.17 9.65 15.75
CA ALA A 235 13.03 10.09 16.54
C ALA A 235 13.14 9.64 18.00
N VAL A 236 12.47 10.36 18.90
CA VAL A 236 12.43 10.01 20.32
C VAL A 236 11.67 8.70 20.54
N GLN A 237 12.00 8.00 21.62
CA GLN A 237 11.52 6.64 21.88
C GLN A 237 10.00 6.46 21.75
N PRO A 238 9.12 7.32 22.33
CA PRO A 238 7.67 7.18 22.15
C PRO A 238 7.20 7.24 20.69
N VAL A 239 7.88 8.01 19.83
CA VAL A 239 7.56 8.12 18.40
C VAL A 239 7.93 6.83 17.66
N LEU A 240 9.08 6.25 18.00
CA LEU A 240 9.51 4.96 17.44
C LEU A 240 8.56 3.84 17.87
N GLU A 241 8.08 3.85 19.11
CA GLU A 241 7.12 2.88 19.65
C GLU A 241 5.77 2.98 18.95
N VAL A 242 5.27 4.20 18.72
CA VAL A 242 4.07 4.47 17.92
C VAL A 242 4.20 3.86 16.52
N GLN A 243 5.30 4.13 15.82
CA GLN A 243 5.51 3.58 14.48
C GLN A 243 5.60 2.04 14.50
N ALA A 244 6.27 1.45 15.50
CA ALA A 244 6.38 -0.01 15.63
C ALA A 244 4.99 -0.66 15.84
N ILE A 245 4.16 -0.11 16.73
CA ILE A 245 2.80 -0.61 16.98
C ILE A 245 1.93 -0.50 15.72
N LEU A 246 1.96 0.65 15.04
CA LEU A 246 1.17 0.85 13.82
C LEU A 246 1.64 -0.05 12.68
N ALA A 247 2.95 -0.18 12.48
CA ALA A 247 3.49 -1.05 11.44
C ALA A 247 3.14 -2.53 11.69
N ARG A 248 3.21 -2.97 12.95
CA ARG A 248 2.79 -4.32 13.36
C ARG A 248 1.30 -4.55 13.08
N THR A 249 0.48 -3.59 13.50
CA THR A 249 -0.98 -3.64 13.32
C THR A 249 -1.33 -3.65 11.83
N TYR A 250 -0.71 -2.78 11.03
CA TYR A 250 -0.92 -2.69 9.60
C TYR A 250 -0.57 -4.00 8.90
N ALA A 251 0.61 -4.57 9.18
CA ALA A 251 1.07 -5.78 8.52
C ALA A 251 0.08 -6.94 8.73
N LEU A 252 -0.32 -7.17 9.98
CA LEU A 252 -1.27 -8.21 10.34
C LEU A 252 -2.68 -7.94 9.80
N ARG A 253 -3.12 -6.68 9.79
CA ARG A 253 -4.41 -6.27 9.24
C ARG A 253 -4.50 -6.48 7.72
N ASN A 254 -3.37 -6.50 7.01
CA ASN A 254 -3.33 -6.45 5.54
C ASN A 254 -2.77 -7.72 4.87
N VAL A 255 -2.67 -8.85 5.58
CA VAL A 255 -2.03 -10.09 5.06
C VAL A 255 -2.69 -10.72 3.82
N ARG A 256 -3.86 -10.24 3.38
CA ARG A 256 -4.59 -10.76 2.22
C ARG A 256 -4.35 -10.00 0.92
N ARG A 257 -3.60 -8.89 0.96
CA ARG A 257 -3.50 -7.94 -0.16
C ARG A 257 -3.05 -8.58 -1.47
N PHE A 258 -2.16 -9.57 -1.41
CA PHE A 258 -1.60 -10.25 -2.57
C PHE A 258 -1.92 -11.75 -2.61
N ALA A 259 -3.09 -12.14 -2.07
CA ALA A 259 -3.49 -13.54 -1.98
C ALA A 259 -3.45 -14.28 -3.33
N ILE A 260 -3.87 -13.62 -4.42
CA ILE A 260 -3.85 -14.19 -5.78
C ILE A 260 -2.42 -14.50 -6.28
N ASP A 261 -1.42 -13.79 -5.76
CA ASP A 261 -0.02 -13.96 -6.11
C ASP A 261 0.72 -14.91 -5.13
N GLY A 262 0.03 -15.41 -4.11
CA GLY A 262 0.58 -16.36 -3.15
C GLY A 262 1.55 -15.76 -2.13
N TYR A 263 1.36 -14.48 -1.76
CA TYR A 263 2.05 -13.82 -0.65
C TYR A 263 1.14 -12.79 0.02
N GLN A 264 1.63 -12.09 1.05
CA GLN A 264 0.79 -11.28 1.93
C GLN A 264 0.91 -9.78 1.70
N LEU A 265 2.15 -9.26 1.68
CA LEU A 265 2.44 -7.82 1.58
C LEU A 265 3.57 -7.55 0.59
N CYS A 266 3.62 -6.34 0.06
CA CYS A 266 4.69 -5.83 -0.77
C CYS A 266 5.73 -5.05 0.05
N ALA A 267 6.90 -4.81 -0.51
CA ALA A 267 8.01 -4.13 0.16
C ALA A 267 8.11 -2.61 -0.14
N ASP A 268 7.08 -2.03 -0.77
CA ASP A 268 7.04 -0.63 -1.17
C ASP A 268 5.87 0.15 -0.54
N THR A 269 5.70 1.41 -0.95
CA THR A 269 4.72 2.35 -0.40
C THR A 269 3.25 1.97 -0.66
N GLN A 270 2.97 0.97 -1.50
CA GLN A 270 1.63 0.38 -1.57
C GLN A 270 1.28 -0.37 -0.28
N CYS A 271 2.29 -0.83 0.45
CA CYS A 271 2.17 -1.49 1.73
C CYS A 271 2.91 -0.69 2.80
N GLN A 272 4.17 -1.03 3.03
CA GLN A 272 5.10 -0.34 3.91
C GLN A 272 6.49 -0.46 3.31
N VAL A 273 7.32 0.57 3.50
CA VAL A 273 8.71 0.54 3.00
C VAL A 273 9.49 -0.51 3.78
N TYR A 274 9.78 -1.65 3.16
CA TYR A 274 10.51 -2.77 3.77
C TYR A 274 11.84 -3.01 3.05
N ASN A 275 12.93 -2.82 3.78
CA ASN A 275 14.29 -2.95 3.23
C ASN A 275 15.11 -4.05 3.94
N GLY A 276 14.46 -5.13 4.40
CA GLY A 276 15.14 -6.19 5.13
C GLY A 276 15.87 -5.65 6.38
N LEU A 277 17.00 -6.23 6.75
CA LEU A 277 17.86 -5.72 7.82
C LEU A 277 18.77 -4.55 7.39
N THR A 278 18.74 -4.14 6.13
CA THR A 278 19.53 -2.99 5.68
C THR A 278 18.97 -1.72 6.31
N GLY A 279 19.79 -1.04 7.13
CA GLY A 279 19.36 0.14 7.88
C GLY A 279 18.64 -0.17 9.20
N ALA A 280 18.62 -1.43 9.65
CA ALA A 280 18.22 -1.75 11.02
C ALA A 280 19.07 -0.96 12.02
N HIS A 281 18.45 -0.45 13.08
CA HIS A 281 19.09 0.48 14.00
C HIS A 281 18.78 0.15 15.47
N PRO A 282 19.74 0.28 16.40
CA PRO A 282 19.51 -0.05 17.82
C PRO A 282 18.35 0.72 18.46
N ALA A 283 18.18 2.00 18.12
CA ALA A 283 17.06 2.81 18.66
C ALA A 283 15.69 2.26 18.24
N THR A 284 15.51 1.89 16.97
CA THR A 284 14.26 1.29 16.49
C THR A 284 14.09 -0.12 17.04
N ASP A 285 15.15 -0.90 17.14
CA ASP A 285 15.12 -2.25 17.72
C ASP A 285 14.67 -2.22 19.19
N ARG A 286 15.10 -1.22 19.97
CA ARG A 286 14.60 -1.01 21.35
C ARG A 286 13.10 -0.73 21.39
N ALA A 287 12.59 0.12 20.50
CA ALA A 287 11.15 0.42 20.43
C ALA A 287 10.31 -0.78 19.98
N ILE A 288 10.81 -1.56 19.02
CA ILE A 288 10.19 -2.81 18.57
C ILE A 288 10.12 -3.81 19.74
N ALA A 289 11.22 -3.97 20.48
CA ALA A 289 11.28 -4.85 21.65
C ALA A 289 10.36 -4.38 22.80
N ALA A 290 10.35 -3.07 23.10
CA ALA A 290 9.50 -2.50 24.14
C ALA A 290 8.00 -2.67 23.85
N THR A 291 7.63 -2.69 22.56
CA THR A 291 6.25 -2.84 22.10
C THR A 291 5.95 -4.23 21.53
N ARG A 292 6.79 -5.24 21.84
CA ARG A 292 6.70 -6.57 21.25
C ARG A 292 5.29 -7.13 21.37
N GLY A 293 4.74 -7.59 20.25
CA GLY A 293 3.40 -8.15 20.20
C GLY A 293 2.26 -7.17 20.52
N THR A 294 2.52 -5.88 20.71
CA THR A 294 1.49 -4.88 20.99
C THR A 294 0.91 -4.35 19.68
N VAL A 295 -0.42 -4.40 19.56
CA VAL A 295 -1.20 -3.97 18.39
C VAL A 295 -2.34 -3.04 18.81
N LEU A 296 -2.87 -2.30 17.84
CA LEU A 296 -3.98 -1.39 18.02
C LEU A 296 -5.29 -2.03 17.54
N THR A 297 -6.32 -1.99 18.40
CA THR A 297 -7.59 -2.67 18.15
C THR A 297 -8.79 -1.74 18.36
N TYR A 298 -9.89 -2.04 17.69
CA TYR A 298 -11.20 -1.46 17.95
C TYR A 298 -12.24 -2.58 17.95
N LYS A 299 -13.01 -2.71 19.04
CA LYS A 299 -13.99 -3.79 19.22
C LYS A 299 -13.42 -5.20 18.93
N ASN A 300 -12.23 -5.49 19.46
CA ASN A 300 -11.50 -6.76 19.29
C ASN A 300 -11.05 -7.09 17.86
N GLU A 301 -11.10 -6.14 16.93
CA GLU A 301 -10.53 -6.28 15.58
C GLU A 301 -9.32 -5.35 15.43
N LEU A 302 -8.29 -5.80 14.69
CA LEU A 302 -7.17 -4.92 14.34
C LEU A 302 -7.70 -3.72 13.55
N VAL A 303 -7.21 -2.53 13.89
CA VAL A 303 -7.56 -1.33 13.14
C VAL A 303 -6.82 -1.26 11.81
N ASP A 304 -7.41 -0.53 10.86
CA ASP A 304 -6.69 -0.04 9.69
C ASP A 304 -5.70 1.05 10.12
N ALA A 305 -4.51 0.61 10.57
CA ALA A 305 -3.44 1.42 11.15
C ALA A 305 -2.65 2.22 10.09
N VAL A 306 -3.35 3.02 9.28
CA VAL A 306 -2.76 3.82 8.21
C VAL A 306 -2.12 5.10 8.76
N TYR A 307 -1.00 5.52 8.17
CA TYR A 307 -0.25 6.71 8.55
C TYR A 307 0.32 7.41 7.31
N SER A 308 0.62 8.69 7.41
CA SER A 308 1.16 9.48 6.29
C SER A 308 2.20 10.48 6.77
N SER A 309 3.02 10.99 5.85
CA SER A 309 4.07 11.95 6.17
C SER A 309 3.53 13.20 6.87
N SER A 310 2.50 13.82 6.30
CA SER A 310 1.87 15.04 6.81
C SER A 310 0.40 15.08 6.41
N THR A 311 -0.47 15.43 7.35
CA THR A 311 -1.92 15.52 7.17
C THR A 311 -2.37 16.88 6.65
N GLY A 312 -1.49 17.88 6.68
CA GLY A 312 -1.83 19.26 6.38
C GLY A 312 -2.58 19.95 7.53
N GLY A 313 -2.33 19.52 8.77
CA GLY A 313 -2.93 20.09 9.98
C GLY A 313 -4.30 19.54 10.35
N ILE A 314 -4.81 18.55 9.61
CA ILE A 314 -6.08 17.88 9.90
C ILE A 314 -6.07 16.46 9.32
N THR A 315 -6.41 15.47 10.14
CA THR A 315 -6.59 14.09 9.68
C THR A 315 -7.89 13.93 8.89
N ALA A 316 -7.98 12.90 8.06
CA ALA A 316 -9.17 12.61 7.27
C ALA A 316 -9.90 11.35 7.75
N PRO A 317 -11.25 11.32 7.67
CA PRO A 317 -12.01 10.08 7.66
C PRO A 317 -11.56 9.09 6.59
N PHE A 318 -11.72 7.79 6.85
CA PHE A 318 -11.42 6.74 5.84
C PHE A 318 -12.17 6.99 4.53
N THR A 319 -13.46 7.32 4.63
CA THR A 319 -14.35 7.51 3.48
C THR A 319 -14.06 8.75 2.66
N ASP A 320 -13.23 9.68 3.14
CA ASP A 320 -12.83 10.85 2.36
C ASP A 320 -11.80 10.50 1.29
N ILE A 321 -11.01 9.44 1.51
CA ILE A 321 -9.93 9.04 0.62
C ILE A 321 -10.28 7.76 -0.15
N TRP A 322 -10.87 6.78 0.53
CA TRP A 322 -11.10 5.45 -0.05
C TRP A 322 -12.59 5.12 -0.15
N ALA A 323 -12.92 4.14 -0.99
CA ALA A 323 -14.23 3.51 -0.97
C ALA A 323 -14.29 2.43 0.14
N GLY A 324 -15.48 2.20 0.70
CA GLY A 324 -15.71 1.19 1.73
C GLY A 324 -16.48 1.75 2.92
N ALA A 325 -16.71 0.90 3.90
CA ALA A 325 -17.38 1.28 5.14
C ALA A 325 -16.52 2.27 5.94
N ASP A 326 -17.18 3.08 6.76
CA ASP A 326 -16.50 3.97 7.70
C ASP A 326 -15.66 3.20 8.72
N ARG A 327 -14.65 3.87 9.28
CA ARG A 327 -13.84 3.39 10.40
C ARG A 327 -13.97 4.41 11.52
N PRO A 328 -14.73 4.13 12.60
CA PRO A 328 -15.00 5.12 13.64
C PRO A 328 -13.76 5.73 14.31
N TYR A 329 -12.65 4.99 14.32
CA TYR A 329 -11.36 5.43 14.84
C TYR A 329 -10.51 6.23 13.83
N LEU A 330 -10.88 6.28 12.54
CA LEU A 330 -10.26 7.14 11.53
C LEU A 330 -11.22 8.28 11.24
N ARG A 331 -11.11 9.36 12.01
CA ARG A 331 -11.96 10.54 11.90
C ARG A 331 -11.13 11.81 11.74
N ALA A 332 -11.80 12.92 11.43
CA ALA A 332 -11.17 14.23 11.36
C ALA A 332 -10.76 14.71 12.76
N VAL A 333 -9.47 15.01 12.91
CA VAL A 333 -8.85 15.57 14.11
C VAL A 333 -7.94 16.70 13.65
N ILE A 334 -8.11 17.89 14.23
CA ILE A 334 -7.19 19.00 14.02
C ILE A 334 -5.85 18.60 14.65
N ASP A 335 -4.80 18.51 13.81
CA ASP A 335 -3.47 18.06 14.22
C ASP A 335 -2.74 19.19 14.96
N SER A 336 -3.21 19.48 16.18
CA SER A 336 -2.72 20.53 17.04
C SER A 336 -3.03 20.26 18.51
N VAL A 337 -2.09 20.63 19.38
CA VAL A 337 -2.34 20.71 20.83
C VAL A 337 -3.23 21.91 21.19
N GLY A 338 -3.12 23.02 20.46
CA GLY A 338 -3.81 24.27 20.75
C GLY A 338 -5.18 24.45 20.08
N GLN A 339 -5.61 23.48 19.24
CA GLN A 339 -6.90 23.50 18.54
C GLN A 339 -7.22 24.86 17.86
N PRO A 340 -6.41 25.30 16.88
CA PRO A 340 -6.55 26.61 16.23
C PRO A 340 -7.81 26.74 15.36
N TRP A 341 -8.60 25.67 15.26
CA TRP A 341 -9.75 25.58 14.37
C TRP A 341 -10.88 24.78 15.01
N ASP A 342 -12.11 25.28 14.90
CA ASP A 342 -13.31 24.60 15.35
C ASP A 342 -14.09 24.07 14.14
N LEU A 343 -13.98 22.77 13.88
CA LEU A 343 -14.64 22.11 12.74
C LEU A 343 -16.17 22.11 12.84
N ALA A 344 -16.73 22.16 14.05
CA ALA A 344 -18.18 22.16 14.23
C ALA A 344 -18.80 23.48 13.79
N ARG A 345 -18.08 24.60 14.01
CA ARG A 345 -18.52 25.95 13.60
C ARG A 345 -18.03 26.35 12.22
N GLN A 346 -16.88 25.85 11.81
CA GLN A 346 -16.19 26.25 10.58
C GLN A 346 -15.82 25.01 9.78
N ASN A 347 -16.82 24.32 9.23
CA ASN A 347 -16.58 23.15 8.40
C ASN A 347 -15.69 23.55 7.20
N LEU A 348 -14.79 22.65 6.80
CA LEU A 348 -13.85 22.90 5.71
C LEU A 348 -14.42 22.54 4.34
N ALA A 349 -15.68 22.12 4.23
CA ALA A 349 -16.33 21.91 2.93
C ALA A 349 -16.60 23.24 2.21
N GLU A 350 -16.79 24.32 2.98
CA GLU A 350 -16.92 25.69 2.48
C GLU A 350 -15.58 26.27 2.02
N GLU A 351 -15.51 26.71 0.76
CA GLU A 351 -14.28 27.21 0.12
C GLU A 351 -13.64 28.40 0.88
N LYS A 352 -14.45 29.31 1.43
CA LYS A 352 -13.97 30.46 2.23
C LYS A 352 -13.26 30.00 3.51
N ASN A 353 -13.84 29.03 4.20
CA ASN A 353 -13.26 28.44 5.42
C ASN A 353 -11.98 27.67 5.06
N PHE A 354 -12.04 26.87 3.99
CA PHE A 354 -10.89 26.11 3.50
C PHE A 354 -9.69 26.99 3.17
N ARG A 355 -9.88 28.08 2.42
CA ARG A 355 -8.80 29.02 2.08
C ARG A 355 -8.17 29.67 3.32
N ARG A 356 -8.99 30.04 4.31
CA ARG A 356 -8.51 30.57 5.59
C ARG A 356 -7.74 29.50 6.39
N PHE A 357 -8.18 28.25 6.37
CA PHE A 357 -7.47 27.15 7.02
C PHE A 357 -6.10 26.89 6.38
N ILE A 358 -6.04 26.86 5.04
CA ILE A 358 -4.79 26.65 4.30
C ILE A 358 -3.83 27.84 4.45
N SER A 359 -4.32 29.07 4.62
CA SER A 359 -3.42 30.21 4.85
C SER A 359 -2.78 30.25 6.24
N GLN A 360 -3.29 29.48 7.22
CA GLN A 360 -2.67 29.36 8.53
C GLN A 360 -1.41 28.49 8.48
N THR A 361 -0.28 29.07 8.88
CA THR A 361 1.04 28.42 8.87
C THR A 361 1.57 28.06 10.27
N LYS A 362 0.86 28.46 11.33
CA LYS A 362 1.25 28.29 12.74
C LYS A 362 0.14 27.60 13.53
N GLY A 363 0.48 27.08 14.70
CA GLY A 363 -0.49 26.48 15.63
C GLY A 363 -0.86 25.03 15.33
N PHE A 364 -0.18 24.36 14.40
CA PHE A 364 -0.34 22.94 14.08
C PHE A 364 0.91 22.17 14.46
N ASN A 365 0.78 20.85 14.72
CA ASN A 365 1.91 19.99 15.04
C ASN A 365 2.89 19.81 13.87
N GLU A 366 2.45 20.12 12.67
CA GLU A 366 3.23 20.04 11.43
C GLU A 366 3.82 21.39 11.00
N ALA A 367 3.57 22.46 11.76
CA ALA A 367 3.99 23.81 11.41
C ALA A 367 5.52 23.90 11.22
N GLY A 368 5.95 24.52 10.12
CA GLY A 368 7.36 24.65 9.74
C GLY A 368 7.93 23.50 8.90
N ALA A 369 7.20 22.39 8.72
CA ALA A 369 7.61 21.34 7.79
C ALA A 369 7.31 21.71 6.33
N ASN A 370 8.23 21.37 5.41
CA ASN A 370 8.09 21.70 3.98
C ASN A 370 6.82 21.16 3.32
N LEU A 371 6.29 20.04 3.84
CA LEU A 371 5.11 19.36 3.29
C LEU A 371 3.79 19.82 3.94
N PHE A 372 3.84 20.66 4.98
CA PHE A 372 2.65 21.10 5.71
C PHE A 372 1.77 22.05 4.89
N ARG A 373 2.39 22.95 4.13
CA ARG A 373 1.73 23.89 3.20
C ARG A 373 2.52 23.96 1.91
N TRP A 374 1.83 23.94 0.78
CA TRP A 374 2.47 23.95 -0.53
C TRP A 374 1.60 24.66 -1.57
N ARG A 375 2.27 25.18 -2.60
CA ARG A 375 1.69 25.67 -3.84
C ARG A 375 2.44 24.98 -4.97
N VAL A 376 1.71 24.25 -5.81
CA VAL A 376 2.26 23.56 -6.99
C VAL A 376 1.48 24.03 -8.21
N GLU A 377 2.19 24.51 -9.22
CA GLU A 377 1.60 24.94 -10.48
C GLU A 377 1.82 23.88 -11.54
N SER A 378 0.81 23.64 -12.38
CA SER A 378 0.91 22.74 -13.52
C SER A 378 0.43 23.44 -14.78
N ARG A 379 1.23 23.35 -15.84
CA ARG A 379 0.88 23.90 -17.16
C ARG A 379 -0.27 23.09 -17.74
N LEU A 380 -1.09 23.74 -18.57
CA LEU A 380 -2.23 23.09 -19.20
C LEU A 380 -1.80 21.89 -20.07
N GLU A 381 -0.64 22.00 -20.73
CA GLU A 381 -0.05 20.90 -21.49
C GLU A 381 0.26 19.66 -20.62
N ASP A 382 0.85 19.87 -19.45
CA ASP A 382 1.19 18.81 -18.51
C ASP A 382 -0.08 18.12 -17.98
N LEU A 383 -1.09 18.91 -17.59
CA LEU A 383 -2.40 18.39 -17.16
C LEU A 383 -3.10 17.62 -18.28
N ASN A 384 -3.08 18.13 -19.51
CA ASN A 384 -3.67 17.43 -20.67
C ASN A 384 -3.00 16.07 -20.89
N ARG A 385 -1.66 16.00 -20.80
CA ARG A 385 -0.90 14.74 -20.91
C ARG A 385 -1.26 13.77 -19.79
N ASP A 386 -1.26 14.23 -18.55
CA ASP A 386 -1.39 13.35 -17.38
C ASP A 386 -2.82 12.81 -17.26
N ILE A 387 -3.83 13.64 -17.51
CA ILE A 387 -5.23 13.21 -17.57
C ILE A 387 -5.46 12.25 -18.75
N ARG A 388 -4.93 12.52 -19.95
CA ARG A 388 -5.02 11.57 -21.08
C ARG A 388 -4.44 10.21 -20.70
N ARG A 389 -3.25 10.20 -20.09
CA ARG A 389 -2.62 8.95 -19.61
C ARG A 389 -3.53 8.20 -18.65
N TYR A 390 -4.15 8.90 -17.69
CA TYR A 390 -5.10 8.31 -16.76
C TYR A 390 -6.34 7.71 -17.45
N LEU A 391 -6.94 8.45 -18.40
CA LEU A 391 -8.13 8.00 -19.12
C LEU A 391 -7.83 6.80 -20.04
N VAL A 392 -6.69 6.81 -20.74
CA VAL A 392 -6.21 5.64 -21.53
C VAL A 392 -6.06 4.41 -20.63
N ALA A 393 -5.41 4.57 -19.47
CA ALA A 393 -5.22 3.47 -18.52
C ALA A 393 -6.55 2.96 -17.93
N SER A 394 -7.56 3.82 -17.85
CA SER A 394 -8.89 3.50 -17.31
C SER A 394 -9.89 3.06 -18.38
N LYS A 395 -9.46 2.97 -19.65
CA LYS A 395 -10.29 2.64 -20.82
C LYS A 395 -11.49 3.58 -21.00
N ASP A 396 -11.32 4.85 -20.63
CA ASP A 396 -12.37 5.85 -20.72
C ASP A 396 -12.49 6.39 -22.16
N PRO A 397 -13.71 6.51 -22.72
CA PRO A 397 -13.93 6.96 -24.10
C PRO A 397 -13.48 8.41 -24.35
N LEU A 398 -13.32 9.23 -23.30
CA LEU A 398 -12.84 10.61 -23.43
C LEU A 398 -11.31 10.71 -23.53
N ALA A 399 -10.57 9.59 -23.53
CA ALA A 399 -9.11 9.58 -23.56
C ALA A 399 -8.45 10.32 -24.74
N ASN A 400 -9.20 10.58 -25.83
CA ASN A 400 -8.72 11.28 -27.02
C ASN A 400 -9.01 12.80 -27.04
N PHE A 401 -9.36 13.40 -25.89
CA PHE A 401 -9.52 14.85 -25.77
C PHE A 401 -8.22 15.60 -26.09
N LYS A 402 -8.35 16.81 -26.66
CA LYS A 402 -7.20 17.64 -27.03
C LYS A 402 -6.78 18.55 -25.89
N THR A 403 -7.75 19.22 -25.26
CA THR A 403 -7.48 20.18 -24.18
C THR A 403 -8.57 20.22 -23.11
N ILE A 404 -8.13 20.43 -21.88
CA ILE A 404 -8.99 20.84 -20.77
C ILE A 404 -9.45 22.28 -21.04
N GLN A 405 -10.73 22.52 -20.82
CA GLN A 405 -11.37 23.83 -20.84
C GLN A 405 -11.61 24.35 -19.42
N ARG A 406 -11.94 23.46 -18.47
CA ARG A 406 -12.23 23.83 -17.08
C ARG A 406 -11.89 22.70 -16.10
N LEU A 407 -11.34 23.06 -14.94
CA LEU A 407 -11.08 22.18 -13.80
C LEU A 407 -11.68 22.81 -12.54
N GLU A 408 -12.52 22.07 -11.83
CA GLU A 408 -13.23 22.60 -10.65
C GLU A 408 -13.34 21.58 -9.53
N VAL A 409 -13.09 22.01 -8.30
CA VAL A 409 -13.49 21.24 -7.12
C VAL A 409 -15.00 21.38 -6.96
N THR A 410 -15.72 20.27 -7.11
CA THR A 410 -17.19 20.25 -7.03
C THR A 410 -17.71 19.71 -5.72
N LYS A 411 -16.90 18.94 -5.00
CA LYS A 411 -17.24 18.43 -3.68
C LYS A 411 -16.02 18.32 -2.78
N ARG A 412 -16.19 18.77 -1.55
CA ARG A 412 -15.18 18.74 -0.49
C ARG A 412 -15.81 18.17 0.78
N SER A 413 -15.05 17.40 1.55
CA SER A 413 -15.51 16.88 2.83
C SER A 413 -15.50 17.96 3.91
N PRO A 414 -16.21 17.76 5.04
CA PRO A 414 -16.12 18.65 6.21
C PRO A 414 -14.69 18.78 6.77
N ALA A 415 -13.81 17.81 6.50
CA ALA A 415 -12.39 17.83 6.84
C ALA A 415 -11.50 18.48 5.77
N GLY A 416 -12.10 18.98 4.68
CA GLY A 416 -11.43 19.76 3.65
C GLY A 416 -10.81 18.94 2.52
N ARG A 417 -10.88 17.60 2.55
CA ARG A 417 -10.38 16.77 1.44
C ARG A 417 -11.29 16.94 0.22
N VAL A 418 -10.69 17.16 -0.94
CA VAL A 418 -11.41 17.19 -2.22
C VAL A 418 -11.91 15.77 -2.51
N LEU A 419 -13.23 15.64 -2.65
CA LEU A 419 -13.90 14.38 -2.96
C LEU A 419 -14.15 14.24 -4.45
N ASN A 420 -14.51 15.34 -5.13
CA ASN A 420 -14.80 15.36 -6.55
C ASN A 420 -14.13 16.55 -7.22
N VAL A 421 -13.47 16.30 -8.35
CA VAL A 421 -13.00 17.32 -9.30
C VAL A 421 -13.68 17.08 -10.64
N ARG A 422 -14.41 18.08 -11.14
CA ARG A 422 -14.97 18.05 -12.49
C ARG A 422 -13.97 18.59 -13.49
N ILE A 423 -13.79 17.84 -14.57
CA ILE A 423 -12.94 18.20 -15.70
C ILE A 423 -13.84 18.33 -16.93
N THR A 424 -13.89 19.53 -17.50
CA THR A 424 -14.51 19.78 -18.80
C THR A 424 -13.42 19.90 -19.85
N THR A 425 -13.58 19.15 -20.94
CA THR A 425 -12.67 19.07 -22.09
C THR A 425 -13.39 19.45 -23.37
N ASP A 426 -12.65 19.55 -24.48
CA ASP A 426 -13.21 19.71 -25.82
C ASP A 426 -14.07 18.53 -26.32
N ARG A 427 -14.08 17.38 -25.62
CA ARG A 427 -14.85 16.18 -26.00
C ARG A 427 -15.99 15.85 -25.06
N GLY A 428 -16.04 16.47 -23.89
CA GLY A 428 -17.01 16.13 -22.85
C GLY A 428 -16.52 16.47 -21.45
N THR A 429 -17.33 16.09 -20.47
CA THR A 429 -17.06 16.32 -19.04
C THR A 429 -17.05 14.99 -18.29
N PHE A 430 -16.11 14.85 -17.35
CA PHE A 430 -16.07 13.72 -16.42
C PHE A 430 -15.66 14.19 -15.02
N GLU A 431 -15.84 13.33 -14.02
CA GLU A 431 -15.43 13.61 -12.64
C GLU A 431 -14.33 12.66 -12.17
N LEU A 432 -13.30 13.23 -11.56
CA LEU A 432 -12.29 12.51 -10.79
C LEU A 432 -12.77 12.43 -9.34
N VAL A 433 -12.67 11.23 -8.75
CA VAL A 433 -13.23 10.94 -7.43
C VAL A 433 -12.15 10.47 -6.47
N LYS A 434 -12.07 11.12 -5.30
CA LYS A 434 -11.19 10.81 -4.17
C LYS A 434 -9.73 10.57 -4.57
N ASP A 435 -9.14 9.45 -4.17
CA ASP A 435 -7.72 9.17 -4.37
C ASP A 435 -7.30 9.07 -5.85
N ASN A 436 -8.23 8.81 -6.78
CA ASN A 436 -7.96 8.89 -8.22
C ASN A 436 -7.59 10.32 -8.67
N ILE A 437 -7.98 11.37 -7.94
CA ILE A 437 -7.61 12.76 -8.22
C ILE A 437 -6.08 12.91 -8.30
N LEU A 438 -5.35 12.28 -7.37
CA LEU A 438 -3.89 12.39 -7.32
C LEU A 438 -3.20 11.66 -8.47
N VAL A 439 -3.77 10.54 -8.94
CA VAL A 439 -3.22 9.78 -10.07
C VAL A 439 -3.49 10.49 -11.39
N ALA A 440 -4.66 11.11 -11.53
CA ALA A 440 -5.04 11.79 -12.76
C ALA A 440 -4.38 13.16 -12.93
N LEU A 441 -4.23 13.92 -11.84
CA LEU A 441 -3.67 15.28 -11.90
C LEU A 441 -2.16 15.34 -11.68
N TYR A 442 -1.59 14.37 -10.94
CA TYR A 442 -0.17 14.23 -10.57
C TYR A 442 0.42 15.38 -9.72
N ALA A 443 0.14 16.65 -10.07
CA ALA A 443 0.66 17.84 -9.43
C ALA A 443 0.31 18.03 -7.94
N PRO A 444 -0.93 17.82 -7.46
CA PRO A 444 -1.24 18.02 -6.04
C PRO A 444 -0.59 16.94 -5.16
N ASN A 445 0.04 17.35 -4.06
CA ASN A 445 0.74 16.45 -3.12
C ASN A 445 -0.20 15.66 -2.18
N SER A 446 -1.44 16.12 -2.04
CA SER A 446 -2.50 15.50 -1.24
C SER A 446 -3.87 15.91 -1.79
N THR A 447 -4.96 15.33 -1.31
CA THR A 447 -6.32 15.77 -1.67
C THR A 447 -6.79 16.98 -0.84
N LEU A 448 -5.95 17.58 0.00
CA LEU A 448 -6.25 18.78 0.77
C LEU A 448 -5.77 20.03 0.03
N PHE A 449 -6.50 20.44 -1.01
CA PHE A 449 -6.15 21.63 -1.79
C PHE A 449 -7.36 22.38 -2.34
N TYR A 450 -7.15 23.63 -2.73
CA TYR A 450 -8.02 24.37 -3.64
C TYR A 450 -7.27 24.65 -4.94
N VAL A 451 -8.03 25.01 -5.97
CA VAL A 451 -7.54 25.26 -7.33
C VAL A 451 -7.68 26.75 -7.67
N GLU A 452 -6.69 27.28 -8.38
CA GLU A 452 -6.74 28.60 -9.02
C GLU A 452 -6.35 28.47 -10.50
N PRO A 453 -7.16 28.95 -11.45
CA PRO A 453 -6.75 28.98 -12.86
C PRO A 453 -5.61 30.00 -13.06
N LEU A 454 -4.65 29.62 -13.89
CA LEU A 454 -3.55 30.50 -14.32
C LEU A 454 -3.86 31.00 -15.73
N TYR A 455 -3.92 32.32 -15.90
CA TYR A 455 -4.24 32.97 -17.16
C TYR A 455 -3.04 33.75 -17.71
N GLY A 456 -2.85 33.68 -19.03
CA GLY A 456 -1.85 34.48 -19.75
C GLY A 456 -2.35 35.88 -20.13
N ALA A 457 -1.54 36.63 -20.88
CA ALA A 457 -1.77 38.03 -21.27
C ALA A 457 -3.13 38.29 -21.97
N ASN A 458 -3.77 37.28 -22.56
CA ASN A 458 -5.06 37.38 -23.26
C ASN A 458 -6.21 36.63 -22.55
N LYS A 459 -6.13 36.42 -21.23
CA LYS A 459 -7.07 35.57 -20.46
C LYS A 459 -7.16 34.13 -20.99
N THR A 460 -6.14 33.68 -21.72
CA THR A 460 -6.03 32.28 -22.16
C THR A 460 -5.62 31.43 -20.99
N LEU A 461 -6.33 30.31 -20.77
CA LEU A 461 -5.97 29.37 -19.71
C LEU A 461 -4.60 28.76 -20.01
N GLN A 462 -3.64 28.95 -19.12
CA GLN A 462 -2.26 28.45 -19.24
C GLN A 462 -1.99 27.27 -18.32
N GLY A 463 -2.82 27.07 -17.30
CA GLY A 463 -2.65 26.00 -16.32
C GLY A 463 -3.48 26.22 -15.06
N TYR A 464 -3.12 25.52 -14.00
CA TYR A 464 -3.74 25.66 -12.69
C TYR A 464 -2.69 25.64 -11.59
N SER A 465 -2.93 26.44 -10.56
CA SER A 465 -2.24 26.34 -9.28
C SER A 465 -3.08 25.51 -8.31
N PHE A 466 -2.42 24.54 -7.69
CA PHE A 466 -2.93 23.75 -6.59
C PHE A 466 -2.31 24.29 -5.30
N VAL A 467 -3.13 24.82 -4.40
CA VAL A 467 -2.68 25.35 -3.12
C VAL A 467 -3.29 24.52 -2.01
N GLY A 468 -2.45 23.95 -1.16
CA GLY A 468 -2.88 22.94 -0.21
C GLY A 468 -1.90 22.67 0.91
N GLY A 469 -2.09 21.55 1.57
CA GLY A 469 -1.22 21.09 2.65
C GLY A 469 -1.20 19.58 2.77
N GLY A 470 -0.18 19.06 3.45
CA GLY A 470 -0.01 17.63 3.66
C GLY A 470 0.65 16.90 2.49
N PHE A 471 1.10 15.67 2.78
CA PHE A 471 1.69 14.75 1.82
C PHE A 471 1.27 13.32 2.17
N GLY A 472 0.59 12.67 1.23
CA GLY A 472 -0.05 11.37 1.43
C GLY A 472 -1.57 11.45 1.64
N HIS A 473 -2.18 10.38 2.13
CA HIS A 473 -3.64 10.30 2.30
C HIS A 473 -4.17 11.15 3.46
N GLY A 474 -3.35 11.39 4.48
CA GLY A 474 -3.74 12.16 5.66
C GLY A 474 -4.82 11.52 6.54
N VAL A 475 -5.22 10.27 6.28
CA VAL A 475 -5.99 9.41 7.20
C VAL A 475 -5.07 8.83 8.28
N GLY A 476 -5.55 8.78 9.53
CA GLY A 476 -4.82 8.22 10.66
C GLY A 476 -3.71 9.15 11.15
N LEU A 477 -2.50 8.61 11.37
CA LEU A 477 -1.40 9.33 12.01
C LEU A 477 -0.61 10.22 11.04
N SER A 478 -0.24 11.42 11.53
CA SER A 478 0.79 12.26 10.93
C SER A 478 2.17 11.92 11.48
N GLN A 479 3.09 11.47 10.63
CA GLN A 479 4.48 11.23 11.04
C GLN A 479 5.14 12.53 11.49
N THR A 480 4.94 13.61 10.71
CA THR A 480 5.47 14.94 11.03
C THR A 480 4.92 15.47 12.35
N GLY A 481 3.60 15.41 12.53
CA GLY A 481 2.94 15.86 13.76
C GLY A 481 3.39 15.05 14.99
N THR A 482 3.60 13.75 14.80
CA THR A 482 4.07 12.85 15.85
C THR A 482 5.47 13.21 16.35
N TYR A 483 6.39 13.67 15.49
CA TYR A 483 7.70 14.16 15.97
C TYR A 483 7.55 15.33 16.93
N HIS A 484 6.64 16.27 16.63
CA HIS A 484 6.40 17.41 17.51
C HIS A 484 5.78 16.96 18.84
N LEU A 485 4.77 16.09 18.81
CA LEU A 485 4.15 15.55 20.03
C LEU A 485 5.16 14.79 20.90
N GLY A 486 6.05 14.02 20.28
CA GLY A 486 7.16 13.35 20.98
C GLY A 486 8.13 14.34 21.64
N LYS A 487 8.49 15.44 20.95
CA LYS A 487 9.31 16.52 21.53
C LYS A 487 8.63 17.22 22.71
N LEU A 488 7.31 17.27 22.73
CA LEU A 488 6.51 17.76 23.87
C LEU A 488 6.39 16.73 25.02
N GLY A 489 7.04 15.57 24.90
CA GLY A 489 7.05 14.54 25.95
C GLY A 489 5.78 13.68 26.00
N TRP A 490 4.99 13.62 24.93
CA TRP A 490 3.82 12.73 24.90
C TRP A 490 4.26 11.26 24.85
N SER A 491 3.59 10.41 25.63
CA SER A 491 3.76 8.96 25.56
C SER A 491 3.18 8.38 24.27
N SER A 492 3.60 7.17 23.91
CA SER A 492 3.09 6.41 22.76
C SER A 492 1.57 6.30 22.80
N ASP A 493 1.02 5.96 23.95
CA ASP A 493 -0.40 5.70 24.17
C ASP A 493 -1.22 6.97 23.98
N ARG A 494 -0.69 8.11 24.42
CA ARG A 494 -1.33 9.42 24.25
C ARG A 494 -1.32 9.83 22.78
N ILE A 495 -0.22 9.62 22.06
CA ILE A 495 -0.11 9.91 20.63
C ILE A 495 -1.08 9.02 19.83
N LEU A 496 -1.12 7.72 20.11
CA LEU A 496 -2.03 6.79 19.43
C LEU A 496 -3.49 7.13 19.73
N SER A 497 -3.83 7.46 20.98
CA SER A 497 -5.20 7.85 21.34
C SER A 497 -5.63 9.16 20.68
N PHE A 498 -4.69 10.06 20.37
CA PHE A 498 -4.97 11.31 19.66
C PHE A 498 -5.32 11.07 18.19
N TYR A 499 -4.52 10.26 17.47
CA TYR A 499 -4.75 9.98 16.05
C TYR A 499 -5.79 8.88 15.78
N TYR A 500 -5.97 7.94 16.70
CA TYR A 500 -6.90 6.81 16.60
C TYR A 500 -7.82 6.74 17.82
N PRO A 501 -8.72 7.74 18.01
CA PRO A 501 -9.57 7.81 19.18
C PRO A 501 -10.49 6.60 19.32
N GLY A 502 -10.66 6.13 20.55
CA GLY A 502 -11.51 4.97 20.89
C GLY A 502 -10.87 3.60 20.63
N THR A 503 -9.62 3.56 20.18
CA THR A 503 -8.86 2.32 20.02
C THR A 503 -8.21 1.88 21.33
N GLN A 504 -7.76 0.63 21.37
CA GLN A 504 -7.11 0.02 22.53
C GLN A 504 -5.84 -0.70 22.12
N LEU A 505 -4.78 -0.48 22.89
CA LEU A 505 -3.56 -1.28 22.82
C LEU A 505 -3.81 -2.65 23.45
N ARG A 506 -3.46 -3.70 22.72
CA ARG A 506 -3.59 -5.08 23.19
C ARG A 506 -2.41 -5.93 22.74
N PRO A 507 -1.99 -6.92 23.54
CA PRO A 507 -1.10 -7.96 23.05
C PRO A 507 -1.82 -8.82 22.01
N ILE A 508 -1.11 -9.23 20.96
CA ILE A 508 -1.61 -10.17 19.97
C ILE A 508 -2.04 -11.45 20.69
N SER A 509 -3.32 -11.82 20.56
CA SER A 509 -3.95 -13.02 21.13
C SER A 509 -4.89 -13.66 20.12
N ASP A 510 -5.32 -14.91 20.34
CA ASP A 510 -6.32 -15.58 19.49
C ASP A 510 -7.71 -14.90 19.57
N ALA A 511 -7.94 -14.07 20.58
CA ALA A 511 -9.17 -13.28 20.73
C ALA A 511 -9.22 -12.06 19.79
N ILE A 512 -8.11 -11.68 19.15
CA ILE A 512 -8.06 -10.53 18.24
C ILE A 512 -8.30 -11.01 16.82
N THR A 513 -9.36 -10.47 16.20
CA THR A 513 -9.59 -10.69 14.78
C THR A 513 -8.63 -9.82 13.96
N PHE A 514 -7.75 -10.44 13.16
CA PHE A 514 -6.86 -9.67 12.28
C PHE A 514 -7.65 -9.00 11.16
N TRP A 515 -8.56 -9.78 10.58
CA TRP A 515 -9.51 -9.29 9.60
C TRP A 515 -10.71 -10.21 9.49
N ARG A 516 -11.90 -9.62 9.43
CA ARG A 516 -13.12 -10.33 9.05
C ARG A 516 -13.20 -10.39 7.54
N GLY A 517 -12.79 -11.53 7.00
CA GLY A 517 -13.27 -11.95 5.71
C GLY A 517 -14.74 -12.27 5.83
N ASP A 518 -15.52 -11.84 4.84
CA ASP A 518 -16.91 -12.27 4.76
C ASP A 518 -16.87 -13.79 4.60
N GLN A 519 -17.22 -14.51 5.67
CA GLN A 519 -17.35 -15.95 5.66
C GLN A 519 -18.51 -16.31 4.72
N ASN A 520 -18.19 -16.57 3.46
CA ASN A 520 -18.91 -17.54 2.66
C ASN A 520 -18.07 -18.81 2.63
N ASN A 521 -18.10 -19.54 3.75
CA ASN A 521 -17.93 -20.99 3.73
C ASN A 521 -19.17 -21.56 3.01
N GLY A 522 -19.08 -21.68 1.70
CA GLY A 522 -19.80 -22.72 0.98
C GLY A 522 -18.97 -23.99 1.09
N SER A 523 -19.37 -24.84 2.03
CA SER A 523 -19.04 -26.28 2.07
C SER A 523 -19.23 -26.95 0.72
#